data_AF-A0A4R2JT93-F1
#
_entry.id   AF-A0A4R2JT93-F1
#
_cell.length_a   1.000
_cell.length_b   1.000
_cell.length_c   1.000
_cell.angle_alpha   90.00
_cell.angle_beta   90.00
_cell.angle_gamma   90.00
#
_symmetry.space_group_name_H-M   'P 1'
#
loop_
_entity.id
_entity.type
_entity.pdbx_description
1 polymer ?
#
loop_
_entity_poly.entity_id
_entity_poly.type
_entity_poly.pdbx_seq_one_letter_code
_entity_poly.pdbx_strand_id
1 'polypeptide(L)'
;MLDFDFSGTHVIADVYDIEPQAVSDESRIVAALAEGITRSGATICGMQTKRFEPAGFTAMFLLSESHVSVHTYPDQNSLFFDAFTCGSRCNPERVIDHLIAALGECSHRVEIIKRGGPGEIYTRTAA
;
A
#
# COMPACT_ATOMS: atom_id res chain seq x y z
N MET A 1 23.26 -10.65 -13.11
CA MET A 1 22.05 -11.47 -12.87
C MET A 1 20.90 -10.50 -12.78
N LEU A 2 19.78 -10.77 -13.43
CA LEU A 2 18.58 -9.95 -13.23
C LEU A 2 18.13 -10.22 -11.80
N ASP A 3 18.18 -9.21 -10.93
CA ASP A 3 17.81 -9.28 -9.50
C ASP A 3 16.27 -9.42 -9.29
N PHE A 4 15.59 -10.02 -10.26
CA PHE A 4 14.14 -10.03 -10.37
C PHE A 4 13.66 -11.48 -10.30
N ASP A 5 13.63 -12.01 -9.08
CA ASP A 5 13.00 -13.28 -8.78
C ASP A 5 11.48 -13.13 -8.89
N PHE A 6 10.77 -14.17 -9.35
CA PHE A 6 9.31 -14.20 -9.34
C PHE A 6 8.82 -14.48 -7.93
N SER A 7 9.10 -13.55 -7.03
CA SER A 7 8.68 -13.56 -5.64
C SER A 7 8.37 -12.14 -5.20
N GLY A 8 7.58 -12.00 -4.14
CA GLY A 8 7.30 -10.69 -3.56
C GLY A 8 6.46 -10.78 -2.29
N THR A 9 6.32 -9.64 -1.63
CA THR A 9 5.54 -9.50 -0.40
C THR A 9 4.48 -8.44 -0.61
N HIS A 10 3.22 -8.80 -0.41
CA HIS A 10 2.08 -7.90 -0.50
C HIS A 10 1.49 -7.70 0.90
N VAL A 11 1.60 -6.48 1.41
CA VAL A 11 0.97 -6.05 2.65
C VAL A 11 -0.36 -5.42 2.30
N ILE A 12 -1.44 -5.97 2.83
CA ILE A 12 -2.79 -5.43 2.69
C ILE A 12 -3.26 -5.03 4.08
N ALA A 13 -3.83 -3.84 4.22
CA ALA A 13 -4.31 -3.36 5.50
C ALA A 13 -5.66 -2.66 5.40
N ASP A 14 -6.48 -2.93 6.40
CA ASP A 14 -7.70 -2.18 6.69
C ASP A 14 -7.43 -1.33 7.94
N VAL A 15 -7.59 -0.01 7.85
CA VAL A 15 -7.37 0.92 8.98
C VAL A 15 -8.70 1.60 9.33
N TYR A 16 -9.01 1.63 10.63
CA TYR A 16 -10.26 2.08 11.20
C TYR A 16 -10.03 3.09 12.32
N ASP A 17 -11.09 3.75 12.76
CA ASP A 17 -11.09 4.68 13.90
C ASP A 17 -10.07 5.83 13.72
N ILE A 18 -9.85 6.26 12.48
CA ILE A 18 -8.91 7.34 12.15
C ILE A 18 -9.54 8.67 12.51
N GLU A 19 -8.74 9.60 13.03
CA GLU A 19 -9.22 10.96 13.27
C GLU A 19 -9.76 11.61 11.96
N PRO A 20 -10.94 12.26 11.96
CA PRO A 20 -11.59 12.72 10.74
C PRO A 20 -10.77 13.68 9.86
N GLN A 21 -9.95 14.55 10.46
CA GLN A 21 -9.06 15.43 9.71
C GLN A 21 -7.90 14.64 9.10
N ALA A 22 -7.35 13.66 9.82
CA ALA A 22 -6.25 12.81 9.38
C ALA A 22 -6.62 11.93 8.18
N VAL A 23 -7.81 11.29 8.17
CA VAL A 23 -8.26 10.48 7.02
C VAL A 23 -8.54 11.33 5.76
N SER A 24 -8.82 12.62 5.94
CA SER A 24 -9.11 13.57 4.86
C SER A 24 -7.89 14.34 4.37
N ASP A 25 -6.75 14.23 5.06
CA ASP A 25 -5.52 14.97 4.74
C ASP A 25 -4.69 14.22 3.69
N GLU A 26 -5.05 14.42 2.41
CA GLU A 26 -4.34 13.83 1.27
C GLU A 26 -2.85 14.16 1.30
N SER A 27 -2.47 15.40 1.66
CA SER A 27 -1.07 15.81 1.61
C SER A 27 -0.23 15.06 2.64
N ARG A 28 -0.75 14.91 3.86
CA ARG A 28 -0.12 14.13 4.94
C ARG A 28 -0.01 12.66 4.59
N ILE A 29 -1.09 12.05 4.09
CA ILE A 29 -1.10 10.62 3.72
C ILE A 29 -0.12 10.36 2.58
N VAL A 30 -0.16 11.16 1.51
CA VAL A 30 0.75 11.03 0.37
C VAL A 30 2.21 11.20 0.78
N ALA A 31 2.51 12.18 1.64
CA ALA A 31 3.86 12.40 2.14
C ALA A 31 4.36 11.22 2.99
N ALA A 32 3.51 10.69 3.88
CA ALA A 32 3.83 9.52 4.70
C ALA A 32 4.11 8.27 3.86
N LEU A 33 3.29 8.03 2.83
CA LEU A 33 3.49 6.94 1.89
C LEU A 33 4.79 7.08 1.11
N ALA A 34 5.08 8.27 0.56
CA ALA A 34 6.31 8.51 -0.19
C ALA A 34 7.58 8.28 0.67
N GLU A 35 7.56 8.74 1.93
CA GLU A 35 8.64 8.50 2.88
C GLU A 35 8.76 7.01 3.25
N GLY A 36 7.63 6.35 3.54
CA GLY A 36 7.58 4.91 3.83
C GLY A 36 8.11 4.07 2.67
N ILE A 37 7.73 4.39 1.44
CA ILE A 37 8.23 3.75 0.22
C ILE A 37 9.74 3.94 0.11
N THR A 38 10.25 5.17 0.29
CA THR A 38 11.69 5.44 0.22
C THR A 38 12.47 4.63 1.28
N ARG A 39 11.94 4.53 2.50
CA ARG A 39 12.55 3.75 3.61
C ARG A 39 12.38 2.24 3.48
N SER A 40 11.41 1.78 2.70
CA SER A 40 11.30 0.37 2.31
C SER A 40 12.46 -0.08 1.42
N GLY A 41 13.16 0.86 0.78
CA GLY A 41 14.19 0.60 -0.23
C GLY A 41 13.68 0.53 -1.66
N ALA A 42 12.38 0.76 -1.88
CA ALA A 42 11.76 0.82 -3.19
C ALA A 42 11.95 2.19 -3.87
N THR A 43 11.92 2.18 -5.20
CA THR A 43 12.03 3.39 -6.03
C THR A 43 10.67 3.77 -6.59
N ILE A 44 10.25 5.01 -6.37
CA ILE A 44 9.02 5.58 -6.96
C ILE A 44 9.31 5.97 -8.42
N CYS A 45 8.57 5.37 -9.34
CA CYS A 45 8.59 5.70 -10.76
C CYS A 45 7.52 6.73 -11.15
N GLY A 46 6.44 6.83 -10.36
CA GLY A 46 5.37 7.79 -10.60
C GLY A 46 4.30 7.72 -9.51
N MET A 47 3.44 8.74 -9.47
CA MET A 47 2.34 8.83 -8.53
C MET A 47 1.12 9.46 -9.22
N GLN A 48 -0.06 8.97 -8.89
CA GLN A 48 -1.33 9.56 -9.29
C GLN A 48 -2.29 9.62 -8.10
N THR A 49 -3.03 10.72 -7.97
CA THR A 49 -4.13 10.85 -7.01
C THR A 49 -5.44 11.18 -7.72
N LYS A 50 -6.55 10.74 -7.13
CA LYS A 50 -7.91 11.05 -7.59
C LYS A 50 -8.81 11.31 -6.40
N ARG A 51 -9.31 12.54 -6.29
CA ARG A 51 -10.37 12.92 -5.35
C ARG A 51 -11.75 12.53 -5.86
N PHE A 52 -12.61 12.14 -4.93
CA PHE A 52 -14.01 11.80 -5.15
C PHE A 52 -14.94 12.78 -4.46
N GLU A 53 -16.20 12.80 -4.92
CA GLU A 53 -17.29 13.59 -4.34
C GLU A 53 -18.22 12.65 -3.57
N PRO A 54 -18.72 13.05 -2.38
CA PRO A 54 -18.48 14.33 -1.70
C PRO A 54 -17.15 14.42 -0.94
N ALA A 55 -16.49 13.28 -0.68
CA ALA A 55 -15.22 13.22 0.03
C ALA A 55 -14.45 11.94 -0.32
N GLY A 56 -13.19 11.88 0.10
CA GLY A 56 -12.30 10.74 -0.08
C GLY A 56 -11.43 10.84 -1.33
N PHE A 57 -10.36 10.05 -1.35
CA PHE A 57 -9.43 10.01 -2.47
C PHE A 57 -8.74 8.64 -2.57
N THR A 58 -8.26 8.36 -3.77
CA THR A 58 -7.30 7.28 -4.03
C THR A 58 -5.94 7.91 -4.33
N ALA A 59 -4.88 7.33 -3.78
CA ALA A 59 -3.51 7.59 -4.25
C ALA A 59 -2.84 6.27 -4.63
N MET A 60 -2.07 6.28 -5.73
CA MET A 60 -1.34 5.14 -6.23
C MET A 60 0.07 5.55 -6.62
N PHE A 61 1.06 4.81 -6.13
CA PHE A 61 2.46 4.95 -6.44
C PHE A 61 2.89 3.77 -7.32
N LEU A 62 3.40 4.08 -8.51
CA LEU A 62 4.08 3.12 -9.34
C LEU A 62 5.52 2.97 -8.82
N LEU A 63 5.91 1.74 -8.51
CA LEU A 63 7.27 1.41 -8.12
C LEU A 63 8.04 0.84 -9.32
N SER A 64 9.38 0.81 -9.25
CA SER A 64 10.17 0.11 -10.30
C SER A 64 9.75 -1.33 -10.48
N GLU A 65 9.28 -1.96 -9.41
CA GLU A 65 8.58 -3.24 -9.44
C GLU A 65 7.39 -3.18 -8.50
N SER A 66 6.18 -3.38 -9.02
CA SER A 66 4.87 -3.36 -8.31
C SER A 66 4.30 -1.97 -7.93
N HIS A 67 3.70 -1.80 -6.75
CA HIS A 67 2.88 -0.62 -6.42
C HIS A 67 2.60 -0.43 -4.93
N VAL A 68 2.18 0.78 -4.57
CA VAL A 68 1.49 1.09 -3.31
C VAL A 68 0.19 1.83 -3.63
N SER A 69 -0.92 1.49 -2.98
CA SER A 69 -2.19 2.20 -3.09
C SER A 69 -2.84 2.46 -1.75
N VAL A 70 -3.64 3.53 -1.69
CA VAL A 70 -4.51 3.85 -0.57
C VAL A 70 -5.85 4.35 -1.10
N HIS A 71 -6.94 3.97 -0.41
CA HIS A 71 -8.30 4.39 -0.69
C HIS A 71 -8.93 4.90 0.61
N THR A 72 -9.28 6.18 0.69
CA THR A 72 -9.84 6.76 1.91
C THR A 72 -11.36 6.83 1.88
N TYR A 73 -11.97 6.58 3.04
CA TYR A 73 -13.40 6.66 3.30
C TYR A 73 -13.65 7.57 4.51
N PRO A 74 -13.62 8.91 4.34
CA PRO A 74 -13.81 9.85 5.44
C PRO A 74 -15.11 9.67 6.21
N ASP A 75 -16.21 9.33 5.53
CA ASP A 75 -17.51 9.06 6.18
C ASP A 75 -17.49 7.88 7.16
N GLN A 76 -16.48 7.00 7.04
CA GLN A 76 -16.28 5.84 7.90
C GLN A 76 -15.01 5.96 8.75
N ASN A 77 -14.30 7.10 8.70
CA ASN A 77 -13.02 7.28 9.39
C ASN A 77 -12.04 6.12 9.13
N SER A 78 -12.01 5.64 7.89
CA SER A 78 -11.32 4.40 7.53
C SER A 78 -10.60 4.52 6.19
N LEU A 79 -9.62 3.64 5.95
CA LEU A 79 -8.97 3.49 4.65
C LEU A 79 -8.57 2.04 4.37
N PHE A 80 -8.47 1.73 3.09
CA PHE A 80 -7.78 0.53 2.60
C PHE A 80 -6.39 0.92 2.13
N PHE A 81 -5.44 0.01 2.36
CA PHE A 81 -4.05 0.19 1.98
C PHE A 81 -3.48 -1.11 1.40
N ASP A 82 -2.67 -0.96 0.36
CA ASP A 82 -1.92 -2.05 -0.26
C ASP A 82 -0.48 -1.57 -0.52
N ALA A 83 0.51 -2.37 -0.12
CA ALA A 83 1.89 -2.21 -0.54
C ALA A 83 2.45 -3.54 -1.01
N PHE A 84 2.65 -3.64 -2.32
CA PHE A 84 3.32 -4.76 -2.93
C PHE A 84 4.76 -4.36 -3.26
N THR A 85 5.72 -5.27 -3.06
CA THR A 85 7.08 -5.17 -3.58
C THR A 85 7.56 -6.52 -4.10
N CYS A 86 8.29 -6.52 -5.22
CA CYS A 86 8.93 -7.72 -5.76
C CYS A 86 10.29 -7.99 -5.08
N GLY A 87 10.72 -9.25 -5.17
CA GLY A 87 11.97 -9.75 -4.59
C GLY A 87 12.01 -9.68 -3.06
N SER A 88 13.22 -9.75 -2.52
CA SER A 88 13.50 -9.74 -1.07
C SER A 88 14.18 -8.46 -0.57
N ARG A 89 14.50 -7.53 -1.48
CA ARG A 89 15.27 -6.33 -1.16
C ARG A 89 14.44 -5.25 -0.46
N CYS A 90 13.16 -5.13 -0.83
CA CYS A 90 12.28 -4.10 -0.26
C CYS A 90 11.49 -4.67 0.92
N ASN A 91 11.22 -3.83 1.92
CA ASN A 91 10.35 -4.18 3.04
C ASN A 91 9.05 -3.35 3.02
N PRO A 92 7.95 -3.88 2.46
CA PRO A 92 6.68 -3.17 2.34
C PRO A 92 5.99 -2.91 3.68
N GLU A 93 6.32 -3.66 4.75
CA GLU A 93 5.76 -3.44 6.09
C GLU A 93 6.13 -2.05 6.63
N ARG A 94 7.30 -1.52 6.25
CA ARG A 94 7.69 -0.15 6.61
C ARG A 94 6.75 0.90 6.05
N VAL A 95 6.12 0.63 4.90
CA VAL A 95 5.21 1.60 4.28
C VAL A 95 3.95 1.77 5.13
N ILE A 96 3.37 0.67 5.62
CA ILE A 96 2.21 0.75 6.52
C ILE A 96 2.61 1.31 7.89
N ASP A 97 3.77 0.97 8.45
CA ASP A 97 4.24 1.55 9.72
C ASP A 97 4.30 3.08 9.66
N HIS A 98 4.83 3.61 8.56
CA HIS A 98 4.90 5.06 8.32
C HIS A 98 3.51 5.69 8.14
N LEU A 99 2.60 5.00 7.44
CA LEU A 99 1.23 5.47 7.30
C LEU A 99 0.51 5.51 8.65
N ILE A 100 0.57 4.44 9.46
CA ILE A 100 -0.06 4.37 10.78
C ILE A 100 0.49 5.46 11.71
N ALA A 101 1.82 5.63 11.77
CA ALA A 101 2.43 6.71 12.54
C ALA A 101 1.95 8.09 12.08
N ALA A 102 1.76 8.27 10.78
CA ALA A 102 1.22 9.51 10.23
C ALA A 102 -0.27 9.66 10.48
N LEU A 103 -1.08 8.62 10.69
CA LEU A 103 -2.51 8.75 10.98
C LEU A 103 -2.77 9.04 12.47
N GLY A 104 -1.90 8.57 13.36
CA GLY A 104 -2.05 8.70 14.81
C GLY A 104 -2.76 7.49 15.43
N GLU A 105 -3.52 7.72 16.51
CA GLU A 105 -4.30 6.66 17.15
C GLU A 105 -5.37 6.12 16.19
N CYS A 106 -5.34 4.82 15.94
CA CYS A 106 -6.27 4.11 15.06
C CYS A 106 -6.23 2.60 15.34
N SER A 107 -7.25 1.87 14.91
CA SER A 107 -7.27 0.42 14.88
C SER A 107 -6.88 -0.06 13.49
N HIS A 108 -6.17 -1.18 13.35
CA HIS A 108 -5.82 -1.70 12.02
C HIS A 108 -5.74 -3.22 11.98
N ARG A 109 -6.05 -3.79 10.82
CA ARG A 109 -5.84 -5.20 10.48
C ARG A 109 -4.85 -5.27 9.33
N VAL A 110 -3.80 -6.08 9.47
CA VAL A 110 -2.76 -6.25 8.44
C VAL A 110 -2.67 -7.73 8.07
N GLU A 111 -2.66 -8.00 6.77
CA GLU A 111 -2.35 -9.31 6.19
C GLU A 111 -1.10 -9.21 5.32
N ILE A 112 -0.19 -10.18 5.47
CA ILE A 112 1.04 -10.26 4.69
C ILE A 112 0.97 -11.50 3.80
N ILE A 113 0.87 -11.27 2.50
CA ILE A 113 0.75 -12.31 1.49
C ILE A 113 2.07 -12.45 0.74
N LYS A 114 2.65 -13.65 0.74
CA LYS A 114 3.79 -13.97 -0.11
C LYS A 114 3.31 -14.30 -1.52
N ARG A 115 3.82 -13.56 -2.52
CA ARG A 115 3.48 -13.69 -3.94
C ARG A 115 4.59 -14.44 -4.65
N GLY A 116 4.25 -15.29 -5.62
CA GLY A 116 5.23 -16.06 -6.41
C GLY A 116 5.87 -17.25 -5.68
N GLY A 117 5.47 -17.52 -4.43
CA GLY A 117 5.87 -18.73 -3.69
C GLY A 117 5.09 -19.99 -4.09
N PRO A 118 5.48 -21.17 -3.57
CA PRO A 118 4.76 -22.42 -3.79
C PRO A 118 3.36 -22.33 -3.18
N GLY A 119 2.35 -22.23 -4.02
CA GLY A 119 0.93 -22.27 -3.67
C GLY A 119 0.16 -23.17 -4.64
N GLU A 120 -1.14 -23.32 -4.44
CA GLU A 120 -1.97 -24.04 -5.40
C GLU A 120 -1.98 -23.32 -6.75
N ILE A 121 -1.38 -23.96 -7.76
CA ILE A 121 -1.36 -23.49 -9.13
C ILE A 121 -2.51 -24.16 -9.87
N TYR A 122 -3.53 -23.38 -10.20
CA TYR A 122 -4.65 -23.83 -11.02
C TYR A 122 -4.34 -23.62 -12.50
N THR A 123 -4.08 -24.71 -13.23
CA THR A 123 -3.86 -24.65 -14.68
C THR A 123 -5.20 -24.68 -15.41
N ARG A 124 -5.49 -23.64 -16.20
CA ARG A 124 -6.53 -23.71 -17.23
C ARG A 124 -5.91 -24.27 -18.50
N THR A 125 -6.35 -25.45 -18.94
CA THR A 125 -6.08 -25.94 -20.30
C THR A 125 -6.98 -25.19 -21.29
N ALA A 126 -6.42 -24.74 -22.40
CA ALA A 126 -7.21 -24.26 -23.52
C ALA A 126 -8.08 -25.42 -24.05
N ALA A 127 -9.37 -25.18 -24.21
CA ALA A 127 -10.30 -26.11 -24.85
C ALA A 127 -10.08 -26.16 -26.36
#